data_AF-D3SVH3-F1
#
_entry.id   AF-D3SVH3-F1
#
_cell.length_a   1.000
_cell.length_b   1.000
_cell.length_c   1.000
_cell.angle_alpha   90.00
_cell.angle_beta   90.00
_cell.angle_gamma   90.00
#
_symmetry.space_group_name_H-M   'P 1'
#
loop_
_entity.id
_entity.type
_entity.pdbx_description
1 polymer ?
#
loop_
_entity_poly.entity_id
_entity_poly.type
_entity_poly.pdbx_seq_one_letter_code
_entity_poly.pdbx_strand_id
1 'polypeptide(L)' 'MSKTHISIIGLHISIVGGLLMIDSHLSGVEPPTFSFFMIIIGLAITIGTLLPYLGYTTKK' A
#
# COMPACT_ATOMS: atom_id res chain seq x y z
N MET A 1 -17.05 -8.78 -2.58
CA MET A 1 -15.74 -8.43 -3.21
C MET A 1 -14.73 -9.52 -2.91
N SER A 2 -13.91 -9.93 -3.88
CA SER A 2 -12.87 -10.96 -3.65
C SER A 2 -11.69 -10.37 -2.87
N LYS A 3 -10.98 -11.19 -2.08
CA LYS A 3 -9.81 -10.78 -1.28
C LYS A 3 -8.71 -10.15 -2.14
N THR A 4 -8.59 -10.59 -3.41
CA THR A 4 -7.68 -10.01 -4.41
C THR A 4 -8.01 -8.55 -4.70
N HIS A 5 -9.29 -8.18 -4.76
CA HIS A 5 -9.68 -6.78 -5.01
C HIS A 5 -9.24 -5.87 -3.86
N ILE A 6 -9.38 -6.32 -2.61
CA ILE A 6 -8.98 -5.54 -1.42
C ILE A 6 -7.45 -5.37 -1.40
N SER A 7 -6.70 -6.41 -1.77
CA SER A 7 -5.25 -6.35 -1.90
C SER A 7 -4.80 -5.35 -2.97
N ILE A 8 -5.46 -5.34 -4.14
CA ILE A 8 -5.19 -4.39 -5.22
C ILE A 8 -5.50 -2.96 -4.78
N ILE A 9 -6.60 -2.73 -4.05
CA ILE A 9 -6.96 -1.42 -3.51
C ILE A 9 -5.90 -0.92 -2.52
N GLY A 10 -5.46 -1.78 -1.59
CA GLY A 10 -4.37 -1.44 -0.65
C GLY A 10 -3.08 -1.07 -1.39
N LEU A 11 -2.75 -1.82 -2.44
CA LEU A 11 -1.56 -1.57 -3.25
C LEU A 11 -1.67 -0.23 -3.99
N HIS A 12 -2.83 0.08 -4.57
CA HIS A 12 -3.06 1.36 -5.24
C HIS A 12 -2.92 2.54 -4.27
N ILE A 13 -3.53 2.46 -3.08
CA ILE A 13 -3.43 3.52 -2.07
C ILE A 13 -1.96 3.76 -1.68
N SER A 14 -1.18 2.68 -1.51
CA SER A 14 0.22 2.78 -1.13
C SER A 14 1.07 3.43 -2.24
N ILE A 15 0.86 3.03 -3.50
CA ILE A 15 1.57 3.59 -4.66
C ILE A 15 1.24 5.07 -4.84
N VAL A 16 -0.03 5.46 -4.71
CA VAL A 16 -0.44 6.87 -4.82
C VAL A 16 0.21 7.72 -3.72
N GLY A 17 0.23 7.25 -2.48
CA GLY A 17 0.94 7.93 -1.39
C GLY A 17 2.44 8.07 -1.66
N GLY A 18 3.06 7.03 -2.23
CA GLY A 18 4.47 7.05 -2.62
C GLY A 18 4.77 8.08 -3.71
N LEU A 19 3.92 8.14 -4.74
CA LEU A 19 4.05 9.11 -5.83
C LEU A 19 3.91 10.55 -5.32
N LEU A 20 2.95 10.83 -4.45
CA LEU A 20 2.79 12.16 -3.84
C LEU A 20 4.00 12.56 -2.99
N MET A 21 4.61 11.60 -2.28
CA MET A 21 5.81 11.86 -1.50
C MET A 21 7.02 12.16 -2.40
N ILE A 22 7.21 11.39 -3.48
CA ILE A 22 8.26 11.65 -4.47
C ILE A 22 8.07 13.03 -5.13
N ASP A 23 6.84 13.34 -5.53
CA ASP A 23 6.49 14.62 -6.17
C ASP A 23 6.76 15.81 -5.24
N SER A 24 6.41 15.70 -3.96
CA SER A 24 6.72 16.74 -2.97
C SER A 24 8.22 16.95 -2.77
N HIS A 25 9.01 15.87 -2.73
CA HIS A 25 10.47 15.95 -2.66
C HIS A 25 11.10 16.56 -3.91
N LEU A 26 10.60 16.22 -5.10
CA LEU A 26 11.06 16.80 -6.37
C LEU A 26 10.70 18.28 -6.48
N SER A 27 9.54 18.66 -5.95
CA SER A 27 9.06 20.05 -5.95
C SER A 27 9.70 20.92 -4.86
N GLY A 28 10.54 20.35 -3.98
CA GLY A 28 11.15 21.08 -2.87
C GLY A 28 10.15 21.54 -1.80
N VAL A 29 8.97 20.93 -1.77
CA VAL A 29 7.91 21.21 -0.78
C VAL A 29 7.99 20.16 0.31
N GLU A 30 7.73 20.54 1.58
CA GLU A 30 7.68 19.56 2.66
C GLU A 30 6.66 18.46 2.34
N PRO A 31 7.08 17.18 2.42
CA PRO A 31 6.19 16.07 2.10
C PRO A 31 5.03 16.04 3.09
N PRO A 32 3.77 16.04 2.61
CA PRO A 32 2.63 16.00 3.49
C PRO A 32 2.62 14.67 4.26
N THR A 33 2.56 14.75 5.59
CA THR A 33 2.53 13.59 6.50
C THR A 33 1.43 12.59 6.13
N PHE A 34 0.34 13.09 5.55
CA PHE A 34 -0.76 12.28 5.03
C PHE A 34 -0.30 11.26 3.95
N SER A 35 0.58 11.65 3.04
CA SER A 35 1.12 10.76 2.00
C SER A 35 1.89 9.59 2.61
N PHE A 36 2.63 9.83 3.70
CA PHE A 36 3.31 8.76 4.43
C PHE A 36 2.32 7.78 5.07
N PHE A 37 1.24 8.27 5.69
CA PHE A 37 0.19 7.39 6.22
C PHE A 37 -0.50 6.57 5.12
N MET A 38 -0.74 7.15 3.94
CA MET A 38 -1.29 6.42 2.79
C MET A 38 -0.39 5.25 2.37
N ILE A 39 0.94 5.46 2.35
CA ILE A 39 1.90 4.40 2.04
C ILE A 39 1.76 3.25 3.05
N ILE A 40 1.87 3.55 4.36
CA ILE A 40 1.88 2.55 5.42
C ILE A 40 0.55 1.78 5.51
N ILE A 41 -0.58 2.49 5.48
CA ILE A 41 -1.91 1.86 5.60
C ILE A 41 -2.22 1.00 4.37
N GLY A 42 -1.93 1.50 3.17
CA GLY A 42 -2.10 0.75 1.93
C GLY A 42 -1.27 -0.54 1.92
N LEU A 43 -0.02 -0.47 2.39
CA LEU A 43 0.86 -1.63 2.51
C LEU A 43 0.35 -2.62 3.55
N ALA A 44 -0.11 -2.16 4.71
CA ALA A 44 -0.65 -3.00 5.78
C ALA A 44 -1.90 -3.78 5.31
N ILE A 45 -2.81 -3.13 4.58
CA ILE A 45 -4.00 -3.77 4.00
C ILE A 45 -3.59 -4.82 2.95
N THR A 46 -2.61 -4.50 2.11
CA THR A 46 -2.08 -5.40 1.07
C THR A 46 -1.47 -6.65 1.70
N ILE A 47 -0.60 -6.47 2.69
CA ILE A 47 0.05 -7.59 3.39
C ILE A 47 -0.97 -8.41 4.18
N GLY A 48 -1.87 -7.76 4.94
CA GLY A 48 -2.89 -8.47 5.73
C GLY A 48 -3.83 -9.33 4.87
N THR A 49 -4.09 -8.91 3.63
CA THR A 49 -4.90 -9.70 2.68
C THR A 49 -4.12 -10.80 1.98
N LEU A 50 -2.81 -10.64 1.76
CA LEU A 50 -1.90 -11.63 1.14
C LEU A 50 -1.36 -12.67 2.12
N LEU A 51 -1.16 -12.34 3.39
CA LEU A 51 -0.62 -13.22 4.43
C LEU A 51 -1.36 -14.57 4.53
N PRO A 52 -2.72 -14.63 4.53
CA PRO A 52 -3.43 -15.90 4.51
C PRO A 52 -3.28 -16.67 3.18
N TYR A 53 -2.95 -16.03 2.06
CA TYR A 53 -2.65 -16.74 0.80
C TYR A 53 -1.28 -17.43 0.85
N LEU A 54 -0.27 -16.79 1.45
CA LEU A 54 1.05 -17.39 1.64
C LEU A 54 1.02 -18.59 2.60
N GLY A 55 0.19 -18.54 3.65
CA GLY A 55 0.01 -19.68 4.56
C GLY A 55 -0.62 -20.92 3.90
N TYR A 56 -1.43 -20.74 2.84
CA TYR A 56 -2.03 -21.83 2.09
C TYR A 56 -1.07 -22.46 1.06
N THR A 57 -0.09 -21.71 0.54
CA THR A 57 0.87 -22.27 -0.45
C THR A 57 1.93 -23.17 0.20
N THR A 58 2.23 -22.98 1.49
CA THR A 58 3.21 -23.80 2.24
C THR A 58 2.68 -25.15 2.71
N LYS A 59 1.36 -25.41 2.59
CA LYS A 59 0.73 -26.69 2.98
C LYS A 59 0.47 -27.64 1.80
N LYS A 60 1.16 -27.48 0.67
CA LYS A 60 1.04 -28.36 -0.49
C LYS A 60 2.35 -29.08 -0.79
#